data_AF-A0A848IR10-F1
#
_entry.id   AF-A0A848IR10-F1
#
_cell.length_a   1.000
_cell.length_b   1.000
_cell.length_c   1.000
_cell.angle_alpha   90.00
_cell.angle_beta   90.00
_cell.angle_gamma   90.00
#
_symmetry.space_group_name_H-M   'P 1'
#
loop_
_entity.id
_entity.type
_entity.pdbx_description
1 polymer ?
#
loop_
_entity_poly.entity_id
_entity_poly.type
_entity_poly.pdbx_seq_one_letter_code
_entity_poly.pdbx_strand_id
1 'polypeptide(L)'
;MLDARVAHNIVKDNLPLYVEEPQTLITRAFNFTFDHINALRRRGDLTSRNLRRMVERRVLPTLNARGYGAWLSDVDGTPVLHCVVTAGNATLGLLSHGFVIRLTDGRCIDKSRISITPHAIARFLQRTDNPDFKSIIRSLKVALLVAESLRTSFIDAGCKQVAIPAGDGLFVGQFKEEVPEQRDPRAPHTTGDLPAERLPDSGHLCLELSTWFVPGGNGRESPWRRVKTYYGMKLRKLDNLPASELCNELRQTTSRMLTAPTITECFPFLQDAHERRDDIVETTWRMARKQASQPEPASLAA
;
A
#
# COMPACT_ATOMS: atom_id res chain seq x y z
N MET A 1 4.81 0.52 -26.55
CA MET A 1 5.36 0.00 -25.28
C MET A 1 6.62 0.78 -24.98
N LEU A 2 6.63 1.52 -23.88
CA LEU A 2 7.72 2.39 -23.49
C LEU A 2 9.00 1.58 -23.22
N ASP A 3 10.16 2.17 -23.50
CA ASP A 3 11.45 1.55 -23.18
C ASP A 3 11.61 1.35 -21.65
N ALA A 4 12.21 0.22 -21.26
CA ALA A 4 12.34 -0.12 -19.85
C ALA A 4 13.25 0.86 -19.08
N ARG A 5 14.34 1.34 -19.70
CA ARG A 5 15.25 2.30 -19.06
C ARG A 5 14.55 3.65 -18.90
N VAL A 6 13.80 4.08 -19.92
CA VAL A 6 12.99 5.31 -19.85
C VAL A 6 11.96 5.23 -18.72
N ALA A 7 11.21 4.13 -18.61
CA ALA A 7 10.25 3.93 -17.52
C ALA A 7 10.91 3.99 -16.13
N HIS A 8 12.06 3.34 -15.96
CA HIS A 8 12.82 3.36 -14.71
C HIS A 8 13.35 4.76 -14.35
N ASN A 9 13.79 5.55 -15.34
CA ASN A 9 14.24 6.91 -15.12
C ASN A 9 13.07 7.82 -14.71
N ILE A 10 11.93 7.74 -15.39
CA ILE A 10 10.70 8.47 -15.01
C ILE A 10 10.34 8.19 -13.55
N VAL A 11 10.36 6.92 -13.15
CA VAL A 11 10.09 6.50 -11.77
C VAL A 11 11.09 7.11 -10.80
N LYS A 12 12.39 7.04 -11.08
CA LYS A 12 13.43 7.61 -10.23
C LYS A 12 13.28 9.11 -10.03
N ASP A 13 12.95 9.83 -11.10
CA ASP A 13 12.91 11.29 -11.11
C ASP A 13 11.60 11.86 -10.52
N ASN A 14 10.50 11.09 -10.54
CA ASN A 14 9.17 11.55 -10.11
C ASN A 14 8.68 10.92 -8.79
N LEU A 15 9.29 9.82 -8.32
CA LEU A 15 8.91 9.19 -7.05
C LEU A 15 9.17 10.02 -5.79
N PRO A 16 10.10 11.00 -5.74
CA PRO A 16 10.20 11.93 -4.62
C PRO A 16 8.94 12.80 -4.51
N LEU A 17 7.85 12.19 -4.07
CA LEU A 17 6.51 12.79 -4.00
C LEU A 17 6.34 13.66 -2.76
N TYR A 18 7.23 13.53 -1.78
CA TYR A 18 7.25 14.34 -0.57
C TYR A 18 8.68 14.74 -0.22
N VAL A 19 8.83 16.00 0.20
CA VAL A 19 10.09 16.56 0.71
C VAL A 19 10.36 16.12 2.16
N GLU A 20 9.32 15.65 2.86
CA GLU A 20 9.41 15.21 4.26
C GLU A 20 9.46 13.68 4.38
N GLU A 21 10.16 13.19 5.41
CA GLU A 21 10.18 11.77 5.73
C GLU A 21 8.77 11.25 6.09
N PRO A 22 8.37 10.07 5.58
CA PRO A 22 7.05 9.49 5.84
C PRO A 22 6.69 9.43 7.33
N GLN A 23 7.66 9.12 8.20
CA GLN A 23 7.43 9.05 9.65
C GLN A 23 7.07 10.40 10.26
N THR A 24 7.61 11.50 9.72
CA THR A 24 7.23 12.84 10.19
C THR A 24 5.78 13.15 9.82
N LEU A 25 5.34 12.79 8.61
CA LEU A 25 3.94 12.96 8.19
C LEU A 25 2.99 12.12 9.05
N ILE A 26 3.37 10.88 9.35
CA ILE A 26 2.63 9.96 10.21
C ILE A 26 2.47 10.54 11.62
N THR A 27 3.58 10.93 12.26
CA THR A 27 3.57 11.48 13.61
C THR A 27 2.72 12.74 13.69
N ARG A 28 2.79 13.63 12.68
CA ARG A 28 1.94 14.83 12.64
C ARG A 28 0.46 14.49 12.48
N ALA A 29 0.09 13.58 11.57
CA ALA A 29 -1.30 13.18 11.37
C ALA A 29 -1.88 12.52 12.64
N PHE A 30 -1.09 11.68 13.29
CA PHE A 30 -1.46 11.02 14.53
C PHE A 30 -1.63 12.02 15.67
N ASN A 31 -0.63 12.87 15.95
CA ASN A 31 -0.69 13.84 17.04
C ASN A 31 -1.84 14.83 16.84
N PHE A 32 -2.03 15.34 15.61
CA PHE A 32 -3.16 16.21 15.28
C PHE A 32 -4.50 15.57 15.64
N THR A 33 -4.68 14.30 15.28
CA THR A 33 -5.91 13.54 15.57
C THR A 33 -6.08 13.32 17.08
N PHE A 34 -5.02 12.89 17.75
CA PHE A 34 -5.03 12.54 19.17
C PHE A 34 -5.30 13.76 20.05
N ASP A 35 -4.70 14.91 19.74
CA ASP A 35 -4.91 16.17 20.45
C ASP A 35 -6.37 16.63 20.38
N HIS A 36 -7.01 16.49 19.21
CA HIS A 36 -8.43 16.83 19.03
C HIS A 36 -9.34 15.91 19.83
N ILE A 37 -9.08 14.60 19.83
CA ILE A 37 -9.85 13.63 20.61
C ILE A 37 -9.69 13.91 22.12
N ASN A 38 -8.48 14.16 22.59
CA ASN A 38 -8.23 14.44 24.01
C ASN A 38 -8.79 15.77 24.49
N ALA A 39 -8.77 16.81 23.65
CA ALA A 39 -9.41 18.08 23.96
C ALA A 39 -10.91 17.91 24.23
N LEU A 40 -11.56 16.92 23.61
CA LEU A 40 -12.98 16.65 23.81
C LEU A 40 -13.26 15.75 25.01
N ARG A 41 -12.37 14.78 25.27
CA ARG A 41 -12.42 14.01 26.52
C ARG A 41 -12.41 14.93 27.74
N ARG A 42 -11.56 15.97 27.70
CA ARG A 42 -11.51 16.99 28.76
C ARG A 42 -12.80 17.81 28.91
N ARG A 43 -13.68 17.85 27.91
CA ARG A 43 -14.96 18.57 27.94
C ARG A 43 -16.14 17.71 28.40
N GLY A 44 -15.94 16.42 28.67
CA GLY A 44 -16.96 15.53 29.25
C GLY A 44 -18.06 15.03 28.31
N ASP A 45 -18.14 15.52 27.06
CA ASP A 45 -19.16 15.08 26.09
C ASP A 45 -18.63 13.98 25.16
N LEU A 46 -18.65 12.74 25.65
CA LEU A 46 -18.01 11.56 25.03
C LEU A 46 -18.98 10.54 24.44
N THR A 47 -20.20 10.93 24.10
CA THR A 47 -21.07 9.98 23.39
C THR A 47 -20.45 9.59 22.04
N SER A 48 -20.54 8.31 21.65
CA SER A 48 -20.03 7.83 20.36
C SER A 48 -20.55 8.64 19.18
N ARG A 49 -21.81 9.11 19.28
CA ARG A 49 -22.45 9.99 18.30
C ARG A 49 -21.75 11.36 18.18
N ASN A 50 -21.39 11.97 19.31
CA ASN A 50 -20.74 13.29 19.32
C ASN A 50 -19.29 13.19 18.84
N LEU A 51 -18.56 12.14 19.24
CA LEU A 51 -17.23 11.84 18.72
C LEU A 51 -17.24 11.68 17.20
N ARG A 52 -18.13 10.83 16.66
CA ARG A 52 -18.27 10.62 15.20
C ARG A 52 -18.56 11.93 14.47
N ARG A 53 -19.59 12.66 14.87
CA ARG A 53 -19.95 13.96 14.24
C ARG A 53 -18.81 14.96 14.24
N MET A 54 -18.02 14.98 15.30
CA MET A 54 -16.90 15.89 15.43
C MET A 54 -15.74 15.50 14.52
N VAL A 55 -15.38 14.20 14.46
CA VAL A 55 -14.36 13.70 13.53
C VAL A 55 -14.78 13.98 12.09
N GLU A 56 -16.04 13.71 11.74
CA GLU A 56 -16.60 13.97 10.40
C GLU A 56 -16.51 15.45 10.01
N ARG A 57 -16.82 16.37 10.94
CA ARG A 57 -16.87 17.81 10.65
C ARG A 57 -15.53 18.53 10.72
N ARG A 58 -14.57 18.04 11.51
CA ARG A 58 -13.33 18.79 11.81
C ARG A 58 -12.07 18.04 11.42
N VAL A 59 -11.99 16.77 11.77
CA VAL A 59 -10.75 15.99 11.61
C VAL A 59 -10.64 15.46 10.18
N LEU A 60 -11.65 14.79 9.65
CA LEU A 60 -11.64 14.25 8.29
C LEU A 60 -11.35 15.31 7.22
N PRO A 61 -12.03 16.49 7.19
CA PRO A 61 -11.76 17.49 6.18
C PRO A 61 -10.32 18.00 6.25
N THR A 62 -9.77 18.14 7.46
CA THR A 62 -8.40 18.62 7.64
C THR A 62 -7.37 17.58 7.19
N LEU A 63 -7.57 16.30 7.52
CA LEU A 63 -6.70 15.22 7.06
C LEU A 63 -6.74 15.09 5.53
N ASN A 64 -7.93 15.12 4.94
CA ASN A 64 -8.14 15.03 3.50
C ASN A 64 -7.54 16.25 2.76
N ALA A 65 -7.67 17.47 3.32
CA ALA A 65 -7.06 18.68 2.76
C ALA A 65 -5.52 18.64 2.76
N ARG A 66 -4.92 17.86 3.68
CA ARG A 66 -3.47 17.57 3.71
C ARG A 66 -3.07 16.40 2.80
N GLY A 67 -4.01 15.81 2.08
CA GLY A 67 -3.77 14.71 1.16
C GLY A 67 -3.69 13.33 1.82
N TYR A 68 -4.05 13.20 3.09
CA TYR A 68 -4.21 11.90 3.75
C TYR A 68 -5.54 11.28 3.36
N GLY A 69 -5.59 9.96 3.20
CA GLY A 69 -6.84 9.23 3.04
C GLY A 69 -7.43 8.94 4.41
N ALA A 70 -8.52 9.59 4.80
CA ALA A 70 -9.13 9.36 6.12
C ALA A 70 -10.63 9.08 6.03
N TRP A 71 -11.12 8.12 6.81
CA TRP A 71 -12.54 7.78 6.91
C TRP A 71 -12.91 7.17 8.26
N LEU A 72 -14.20 7.19 8.57
CA LEU A 72 -14.75 6.54 9.78
C LEU A 72 -15.38 5.20 9.45
N SER A 73 -15.23 4.26 10.37
CA SER A 73 -16.03 3.03 10.40
C SER A 73 -16.34 2.64 11.83
N ASP A 74 -17.02 1.51 11.99
CA ASP A 74 -17.22 0.87 13.29
C ASP A 74 -16.53 -0.50 13.23
N VAL A 75 -15.78 -0.85 14.27
CA VAL A 75 -15.14 -2.16 14.48
C VAL A 75 -15.71 -2.70 15.79
N ASP A 76 -16.42 -3.82 15.72
CA ASP A 76 -17.14 -4.42 16.85
C ASP A 76 -18.04 -3.41 17.59
N GLY A 77 -18.77 -2.59 16.83
CA GLY A 77 -19.65 -1.54 17.36
C GLY A 77 -18.93 -0.32 17.95
N THR A 78 -17.60 -0.29 17.89
CA THR A 78 -16.79 0.83 18.38
C THR A 78 -16.37 1.74 17.22
N PRO A 79 -16.58 3.07 17.30
CA PRO A 79 -16.19 3.97 16.22
C PRO A 79 -14.66 4.09 16.14
N VAL A 80 -14.15 3.95 14.93
CA VAL A 80 -12.72 4.06 14.62
C VAL A 80 -12.49 5.03 13.47
N LEU A 81 -11.35 5.73 13.51
CA LEU A 81 -10.81 6.52 12.42
C LEU A 81 -9.71 5.73 11.73
N HIS A 82 -9.88 5.54 10.44
CA HIS A 82 -8.83 5.06 9.55
C HIS A 82 -8.10 6.26 8.97
N CYS A 83 -6.78 6.20 8.96
CA CYS A 83 -5.93 7.21 8.35
C CYS A 83 -4.84 6.51 7.54
N VAL A 84 -4.73 6.86 6.26
CA VAL A 84 -3.75 6.34 5.33
C VAL A 84 -2.89 7.48 4.83
N VAL A 85 -1.58 7.34 5.02
CA VAL A 85 -0.57 8.28 4.54
C VAL A 85 0.21 7.60 3.43
N THR A 86 0.21 8.19 2.23
CA THR A 86 1.00 7.70 1.10
C THR A 86 2.21 8.60 0.89
N ALA A 87 3.39 8.02 0.73
CA ALA A 87 4.63 8.72 0.43
C ALA A 87 5.42 7.99 -0.67
N GLY A 88 6.28 8.71 -1.39
CA GLY A 88 7.10 8.13 -2.46
C GLY A 88 8.59 8.37 -2.21
N ASN A 89 9.40 7.39 -2.55
CA ASN A 89 10.86 7.45 -2.46
C ASN A 89 11.46 6.64 -3.63
N ALA A 90 12.52 7.14 -4.28
CA ALA A 90 13.10 6.48 -5.44
C ALA A 90 13.67 5.07 -5.15
N THR A 91 14.10 4.82 -3.91
CA THR A 91 14.64 3.54 -3.45
C THR A 91 13.54 2.60 -2.99
N LEU A 92 12.63 3.09 -2.15
CA LEU A 92 11.59 2.26 -1.52
C LEU A 92 10.31 2.13 -2.35
N GLY A 93 10.11 2.99 -3.35
CA GLY A 93 8.91 3.03 -4.17
C GLY A 93 7.81 3.88 -3.55
N LEU A 94 6.56 3.53 -3.82
CA LEU A 94 5.39 4.20 -3.24
C LEU A 94 4.95 3.43 -2.00
N LEU A 95 5.00 4.07 -0.84
CA LEU A 95 4.65 3.49 0.46
C LEU A 95 3.33 4.06 0.95
N SER A 96 2.55 3.22 1.59
CA SER A 96 1.32 3.54 2.29
C SER A 96 1.42 3.06 3.71
N HIS A 97 1.13 3.94 4.66
CA HIS A 97 1.02 3.60 6.07
C HIS A 97 -0.42 3.82 6.51
N GLY A 98 -1.08 2.76 6.95
CA GLY A 98 -2.42 2.81 7.53
C GLY A 98 -2.37 2.76 9.05
N PHE A 99 -3.28 3.50 9.67
CA PHE A 99 -3.50 3.49 11.11
C PHE A 99 -5.00 3.43 11.38
N VAL A 100 -5.39 2.60 12.34
CA VAL A 100 -6.77 2.55 12.83
C VAL A 100 -6.77 3.05 14.26
N ILE A 101 -7.42 4.18 14.50
CA ILE A 101 -7.48 4.83 15.82
C ILE A 101 -8.89 4.65 16.38
N ARG A 102 -8.99 3.98 17.52
CA ARG A 102 -10.24 3.87 18.26
C ARG A 102 -10.58 5.23 18.88
N LEU A 103 -11.78 5.76 18.57
CA LEU A 103 -12.14 7.11 19.00
C LEU A 103 -12.46 7.23 20.48
N THR A 104 -12.89 6.14 21.13
CA THR A 104 -13.32 6.13 22.52
C THR A 104 -12.15 6.33 23.50
N ASP A 105 -11.00 5.72 23.21
CA ASP A 105 -9.80 5.78 24.06
C ASP A 105 -8.59 6.44 23.37
N GLY A 106 -8.68 6.72 22.07
CA GLY A 106 -7.60 7.29 21.25
C GLY A 106 -6.47 6.32 20.96
N ARG A 107 -6.64 5.01 21.18
CA ARG A 107 -5.59 4.01 20.94
C ARG A 107 -5.49 3.64 19.47
N CYS A 108 -4.26 3.47 18.98
CA CYS A 108 -4.01 2.83 17.70
C CYS A 108 -4.26 1.33 17.86
N ILE A 109 -5.20 0.77 17.09
CA ILE A 109 -5.61 -0.63 17.20
C ILE A 109 -5.21 -1.47 15.97
N ASP A 110 -4.69 -0.84 14.92
CA ASP A 110 -4.04 -1.51 13.79
C ASP A 110 -3.05 -0.54 13.14
N LYS A 111 -1.94 -1.10 12.66
CA LYS A 111 -0.95 -0.41 11.85
C LYS A 111 -0.61 -1.29 10.65
N SER A 112 -0.59 -0.69 9.48
CA SER A 112 -0.26 -1.37 8.25
C SER A 112 0.83 -0.62 7.50
N ARG A 113 1.62 -1.39 6.75
CA ARG A 113 2.58 -0.87 5.79
C ARG A 113 2.42 -1.62 4.49
N ILE A 114 2.20 -0.89 3.41
CA ILE A 114 2.08 -1.43 2.06
C ILE A 114 3.01 -0.65 1.15
N SER A 115 3.77 -1.33 0.29
CA SER A 115 4.66 -0.66 -0.65
C SER A 115 4.52 -1.21 -2.06
N ILE A 116 4.52 -0.34 -3.06
CA ILE A 116 4.71 -0.70 -4.46
C ILE A 116 6.15 -0.36 -4.83
N THR A 117 6.94 -1.37 -5.19
CA THR A 117 8.37 -1.16 -5.47
C THR A 117 8.59 -0.29 -6.71
N PRO A 118 9.72 0.43 -6.83
CA PRO A 118 10.04 1.21 -8.03
C PRO A 118 9.99 0.36 -9.30
N HIS A 119 10.42 -0.91 -9.22
CA HIS A 119 10.37 -1.82 -10.36
C HIS A 119 8.93 -2.12 -10.79
N ALA A 120 8.02 -2.39 -9.85
CA ALA A 120 6.61 -2.62 -10.16
C ALA A 120 5.98 -1.41 -10.84
N ILE A 121 6.28 -0.19 -10.37
CA ILE A 121 5.80 1.06 -10.97
C ILE A 121 6.39 1.25 -12.38
N ALA A 122 7.68 0.97 -12.57
CA ALA A 122 8.31 1.04 -13.88
C ALA A 122 7.66 0.07 -14.87
N ARG A 123 7.35 -1.16 -14.44
CA ARG A 123 6.61 -2.13 -15.26
C ARG A 123 5.19 -1.68 -15.59
N PHE A 124 4.52 -0.99 -14.66
CA PHE A 124 3.21 -0.38 -14.89
C PHE A 124 3.28 0.65 -16.02
N LEU A 125 4.15 1.68 -15.92
CA LEU A 125 4.37 2.68 -16.97
C LEU A 125 4.74 2.02 -18.31
N GLN A 126 5.68 1.08 -18.26
CA GLN A 126 6.20 0.40 -19.45
C GLN A 126 5.08 -0.22 -20.29
N ARG A 127 4.22 -0.99 -19.62
CA ARG A 127 3.22 -1.84 -20.27
C ARG A 127 1.89 -1.13 -20.51
N THR A 128 1.62 -0.03 -19.79
CA THR A 128 0.51 0.88 -20.11
C THR A 128 0.87 1.87 -21.21
N ASP A 129 2.13 1.87 -21.66
CA ASP A 129 2.65 2.81 -22.66
C ASP A 129 2.41 4.28 -22.29
N ASN A 130 2.47 4.56 -20.99
CA ASN A 130 2.15 5.87 -20.44
C ASN A 130 3.43 6.50 -19.86
N PRO A 131 3.99 7.55 -20.50
CA PRO A 131 5.20 8.20 -20.01
C PRO A 131 4.94 9.24 -18.91
N ASP A 132 3.68 9.63 -18.67
CA ASP A 132 3.35 10.66 -17.69
C ASP A 132 3.10 10.04 -16.31
N PHE A 133 4.07 10.18 -15.40
CA PHE A 133 3.95 9.71 -14.03
C PHE A 133 2.73 10.31 -13.30
N LYS A 134 2.38 11.58 -13.58
CA LYS A 134 1.25 12.24 -12.93
C LYS A 134 -0.08 11.60 -13.30
N SER A 135 -0.21 11.09 -14.51
CA SER A 135 -1.42 10.40 -14.94
C SER A 135 -1.62 9.05 -14.22
N ILE A 136 -0.55 8.34 -13.87
CA ILE A 136 -0.64 7.02 -13.22
C ILE A 136 -0.70 7.07 -11.70
N ILE A 137 -0.32 8.18 -11.07
CA ILE A 137 -0.21 8.27 -9.61
C ILE A 137 -1.54 7.96 -8.91
N ARG A 138 -2.64 8.34 -9.56
CA ARG A 138 -3.99 8.07 -9.08
C ARG A 138 -4.27 6.57 -9.03
N SER A 139 -3.97 5.83 -10.09
CA SER A 139 -4.13 4.37 -10.12
C SER A 139 -3.23 3.67 -9.10
N LEU A 140 -2.00 4.17 -8.87
CA LEU A 140 -1.13 3.64 -7.81
C LEU A 140 -1.72 3.86 -6.41
N LYS A 141 -2.29 5.05 -6.14
CA LYS A 141 -2.98 5.35 -4.87
C LYS A 141 -4.23 4.49 -4.68
N VAL A 142 -5.02 4.30 -5.73
CA VAL A 142 -6.18 3.38 -5.71
C VAL A 142 -5.71 1.97 -5.38
N ALA A 143 -4.65 1.48 -6.03
CA ALA A 143 -4.09 0.15 -5.75
C ALA A 143 -3.67 0.00 -4.28
N LEU A 144 -2.99 0.99 -3.70
CA LEU A 144 -2.63 0.97 -2.28
C LEU A 144 -3.85 0.91 -1.36
N LEU A 145 -4.91 1.67 -1.65
CA LEU A 145 -6.14 1.64 -0.85
C LEU A 145 -6.92 0.32 -1.00
N VAL A 146 -6.91 -0.28 -2.19
CA VAL A 146 -7.45 -1.64 -2.43
C VAL A 146 -6.65 -2.66 -1.62
N ALA A 147 -5.32 -2.57 -1.67
CA ALA A 147 -4.42 -3.45 -0.92
C ALA A 147 -4.67 -3.35 0.58
N GLU A 148 -4.84 -2.12 1.09
CA GLU A 148 -5.19 -1.87 2.49
C GLU A 148 -6.50 -2.54 2.88
N SER A 149 -7.53 -2.38 2.05
CA SER A 149 -8.85 -2.93 2.32
C SER A 149 -8.88 -4.46 2.31
N LEU A 150 -8.06 -5.10 1.46
CA LEU A 150 -7.99 -6.55 1.30
C LEU A 150 -6.96 -7.23 2.23
N ARG A 151 -6.09 -6.44 2.88
CA ARG A 151 -4.92 -6.94 3.62
C ARG A 151 -5.29 -8.02 4.64
N THR A 152 -6.17 -7.67 5.57
CA THR A 152 -6.60 -8.56 6.66
C THR A 152 -7.21 -9.84 6.11
N SER A 153 -7.98 -9.74 5.03
CA SER A 153 -8.61 -10.90 4.40
C SER A 153 -7.62 -11.85 3.74
N PHE A 154 -6.55 -11.33 3.14
CA PHE A 154 -5.46 -12.19 2.65
C PHE A 154 -4.72 -12.87 3.81
N ILE A 155 -4.49 -12.16 4.92
CA ILE A 155 -3.84 -12.71 6.12
C ILE A 155 -4.70 -13.82 6.73
N ASP A 156 -5.98 -13.55 6.96
CA ASP A 156 -6.95 -14.50 7.55
C ASP A 156 -7.13 -15.74 6.65
N ALA A 157 -7.04 -15.55 5.33
CA ALA A 157 -7.06 -16.62 4.33
C ALA A 157 -5.75 -17.44 4.28
N GLY A 158 -4.73 -17.07 5.05
CA GLY A 158 -3.41 -17.70 5.03
C GLY A 158 -2.67 -17.51 3.70
N CYS A 159 -3.00 -16.46 2.93
CA CYS A 159 -2.35 -16.19 1.66
C CYS A 159 -0.89 -15.78 1.86
N LYS A 160 0.01 -16.38 1.08
CA LYS A 160 1.45 -16.06 1.07
C LYS A 160 1.80 -15.03 0.01
N GLN A 161 0.95 -14.91 -1.01
CA GLN A 161 1.04 -13.90 -2.06
C GLN A 161 -0.31 -13.21 -2.25
N VAL A 162 -0.28 -11.99 -2.77
CA VAL A 162 -1.48 -11.17 -3.02
C VAL A 162 -1.50 -10.66 -4.45
N ALA A 163 -2.71 -10.37 -4.95
CA ALA A 163 -2.91 -9.67 -6.21
C ALA A 163 -3.87 -8.49 -6.03
N ILE A 164 -3.39 -7.32 -6.42
CA ILE A 164 -4.07 -6.05 -6.27
C ILE A 164 -4.30 -5.45 -7.66
N PRO A 165 -5.54 -5.27 -8.09
CA PRO A 165 -5.87 -4.71 -9.40
C PRO A 165 -5.49 -3.23 -9.53
N ALA A 166 -4.98 -2.89 -10.71
CA ALA A 166 -4.64 -1.52 -11.09
C ALA A 166 -4.71 -1.37 -12.61
N GLY A 167 -5.63 -0.54 -13.09
CA GLY A 167 -5.95 -0.40 -14.50
C GLY A 167 -6.28 -1.75 -15.13
N ASP A 168 -5.55 -2.11 -16.19
CA ASP A 168 -5.71 -3.38 -16.90
C ASP A 168 -4.88 -4.55 -16.36
N GLY A 169 -4.16 -4.36 -15.26
CA GLY A 169 -3.29 -5.39 -14.72
C GLY A 169 -3.50 -5.67 -13.24
N LEU A 170 -2.55 -6.40 -12.69
CA LEU A 170 -2.45 -6.71 -11.27
C LEU A 170 -1.05 -6.34 -10.81
N PHE A 171 -0.97 -5.62 -9.70
CA PHE A 171 0.19 -5.68 -8.82
C PHE A 171 0.16 -7.01 -8.07
N VAL A 172 1.30 -7.70 -8.02
CA VAL A 172 1.46 -8.93 -7.25
C VAL A 172 2.59 -8.75 -6.25
N GLY A 173 2.40 -9.33 -5.08
CA GLY A 173 3.28 -9.14 -3.94
C GLY A 173 3.14 -10.21 -2.88
N GLN A 174 3.80 -9.97 -1.75
CA GLN A 174 3.80 -10.88 -0.61
C GLN A 174 3.91 -10.12 0.71
N PHE A 175 3.52 -10.77 1.79
CA PHE A 175 3.78 -10.28 3.14
C PHE A 175 5.24 -10.55 3.51
N LYS A 176 5.91 -9.55 4.08
CA LYS A 176 7.27 -9.64 4.61
C LYS A 176 7.25 -9.24 6.07
N GLU A 177 8.04 -9.92 6.88
CA GLU A 177 8.36 -9.42 8.20
C GLU A 177 9.09 -8.08 8.07
N GLU A 178 8.57 -7.08 8.74
CA GLU A 178 9.16 -5.76 8.90
C GLU A 178 10.32 -5.98 9.85
N VAL A 179 11.53 -5.96 9.28
CA VAL A 179 12.74 -5.87 10.09
C VAL A 179 12.57 -4.59 10.92
N PRO A 180 12.61 -4.67 12.26
CA PRO A 180 12.50 -3.48 13.10
C PRO A 180 13.52 -2.47 12.56
N GLU A 181 13.03 -1.29 12.13
CA GLU A 181 13.92 -0.23 11.71
C GLU A 181 14.95 -0.07 12.83
N GLN A 182 16.21 -0.38 12.54
CA GLN A 182 17.29 -0.19 13.51
C GLN A 182 17.30 1.30 13.80
N ARG A 183 16.68 1.64 14.94
CA ARG A 183 16.55 3.01 15.38
C ARG A 183 17.96 3.55 15.49
N ASP A 184 18.31 4.56 14.69
CA ASP A 184 19.60 5.22 14.86
C ASP A 184 19.63 5.76 16.29
N PRO A 185 20.52 5.25 17.17
CA PRO A 185 20.56 5.68 18.57
C PRO A 185 20.91 7.16 18.71
N ARG A 186 21.36 7.81 17.62
CA ARG A 186 21.67 9.24 17.56
C ARG A 186 20.54 10.08 17.00
N ALA A 187 19.48 9.48 16.44
CA ALA A 187 18.31 10.25 16.03
C ALA A 187 17.73 10.92 17.28
N PRO A 188 17.55 12.25 17.29
CA PRO A 188 17.00 12.93 18.45
C PRO A 188 15.66 12.28 18.81
N HIS A 189 15.46 11.98 20.10
CA HIS A 189 14.15 11.60 20.60
C HIS A 189 13.19 12.73 20.22
N THR A 190 12.45 12.53 19.13
CA THR A 190 11.40 13.47 18.77
C THR A 190 10.40 13.41 19.91
N THR A 191 10.01 14.57 20.43
CA THR A 191 9.16 14.73 21.63
C THR A 191 7.72 14.25 21.43
N GLY A 192 7.51 13.32 20.49
CA GLY A 192 6.27 12.65 20.13
C GLY A 192 6.54 11.20 19.72
N ASP A 193 7.50 10.53 20.36
CA ASP A 193 7.56 9.06 20.36
C ASP A 193 6.18 8.55 20.73
N LEU A 194 5.49 7.94 19.76
CA LEU A 194 4.23 7.27 19.99
C LEU A 194 4.45 6.33 21.18
N PRO A 195 3.64 6.41 22.26
CA PRO A 195 3.88 5.62 23.46
C PRO A 195 3.99 4.14 23.06
N ALA A 196 5.19 3.57 23.27
CA ALA A 196 5.57 2.23 22.81
C ALA A 196 4.61 1.13 23.31
N GLU A 197 3.87 1.39 24.39
CA GLU A 197 2.84 0.51 24.96
C GLU A 197 1.52 0.42 24.16
N ARG A 198 1.39 1.05 22.98
CA ARG A 198 0.08 1.21 22.32
C ARG A 198 -0.05 0.73 20.88
N LEU A 199 0.87 -0.12 20.40
CA LEU A 199 0.69 -0.75 19.09
C LEU A 199 0.31 -2.22 19.29
N PRO A 200 -0.75 -2.71 18.63
CA PRO A 200 -1.11 -4.11 18.72
C PRO A 200 -0.01 -4.98 18.12
N ASP A 201 0.13 -6.17 18.70
CA ASP A 201 1.01 -7.25 18.26
C ASP A 201 0.52 -7.92 16.95
N SER A 202 -0.39 -7.25 16.21
CA SER A 202 -0.77 -7.63 14.85
C SER A 202 0.50 -7.56 14.02
N GLY A 203 1.13 -8.72 13.87
CA GLY A 203 2.55 -8.86 13.55
C GLY A 203 3.01 -7.93 12.45
N HIS A 204 4.30 -7.62 12.52
CA HIS A 204 5.13 -6.80 11.66
C HIS A 204 5.04 -7.11 10.14
N LEU A 205 3.92 -7.52 9.57
CA LEU A 205 3.80 -7.91 8.17
C LEU A 205 3.57 -6.67 7.30
N CYS A 206 4.61 -6.28 6.60
CA CYS A 206 4.57 -5.32 5.50
C CYS A 206 4.14 -6.03 4.21
N LEU A 207 3.17 -5.47 3.50
CA LEU A 207 2.78 -5.98 2.19
C LEU A 207 3.60 -5.30 1.08
N GLU A 208 4.48 -6.05 0.42
CA GLU A 208 5.28 -5.54 -0.69
C GLU A 208 4.75 -6.03 -2.04
N LEU A 209 4.25 -5.09 -2.85
CA LEU A 209 3.84 -5.27 -4.24
C LEU A 209 5.04 -5.05 -5.16
N SER A 210 5.65 -6.15 -5.62
CA SER A 210 6.97 -6.15 -6.26
C SER A 210 6.94 -6.30 -7.78
N THR A 211 5.80 -6.67 -8.35
CA THR A 211 5.62 -6.80 -9.80
C THR A 211 4.26 -6.27 -10.25
N TRP A 212 4.16 -5.83 -11.50
CA TRP A 212 2.89 -5.54 -12.16
C TRP A 212 2.84 -6.18 -13.54
N PHE A 213 1.73 -6.80 -13.90
CA PHE A 213 1.53 -7.36 -15.25
C PHE A 213 0.05 -7.42 -15.65
N VAL A 214 -0.19 -7.59 -16.96
CA VAL A 214 -1.52 -7.88 -17.53
C VAL A 214 -1.67 -9.40 -17.66
N PRO A 215 -2.56 -10.05 -16.89
CA PRO A 215 -2.75 -11.50 -16.98
C PRO A 215 -3.16 -11.95 -18.39
N GLY A 216 -2.35 -12.81 -18.98
CA GLY A 216 -2.54 -13.31 -20.35
C GLY A 216 -2.25 -12.30 -21.47
N GLY A 217 -1.59 -11.17 -21.15
CA GLY A 217 -1.17 -10.19 -22.16
C GLY A 217 -0.12 -10.72 -23.16
N ASN A 218 0.52 -11.86 -22.86
CA ASN A 218 1.45 -12.56 -23.74
C ASN A 218 0.79 -13.73 -24.51
N GLY A 219 -0.54 -13.81 -24.52
CA GLY A 219 -1.29 -14.89 -25.17
C GLY A 219 -1.32 -16.21 -24.39
N ARG A 220 -0.65 -16.32 -23.24
CA ARG A 220 -0.67 -17.53 -22.40
C ARG A 220 -1.83 -17.51 -21.42
N GLU A 221 -2.38 -18.68 -21.12
CA GLU A 221 -3.31 -18.81 -20.02
C GLU A 221 -2.63 -18.47 -18.69
N SER A 222 -3.34 -17.79 -17.81
CA SER A 222 -2.81 -17.31 -16.55
C SER A 222 -3.87 -17.47 -15.45
N PRO A 223 -3.56 -18.14 -14.32
CA PRO A 223 -4.51 -18.25 -13.22
C PRO A 223 -4.89 -16.87 -12.66
N TRP A 224 -3.99 -15.89 -12.78
CA TRP A 224 -4.21 -14.49 -12.44
C TRP A 224 -5.31 -13.81 -13.28
N ARG A 225 -5.69 -14.35 -14.44
CA ARG A 225 -6.81 -13.82 -15.23
C ARG A 225 -8.12 -13.91 -14.44
N ARG A 226 -8.33 -15.01 -13.69
CA ARG A 226 -9.51 -15.16 -12.83
C ARG A 226 -9.54 -14.11 -11.73
N VAL A 227 -8.39 -13.81 -11.14
CA VAL A 227 -8.23 -12.74 -10.14
C VAL A 227 -8.61 -11.39 -10.75
N LYS A 228 -8.03 -11.02 -11.91
CA LYS A 228 -8.39 -9.78 -12.60
C LYS A 228 -9.88 -9.72 -12.91
N THR A 229 -10.51 -10.79 -13.39
CA THR A 229 -11.96 -10.79 -13.67
C THR A 229 -12.78 -10.58 -12.41
N TYR A 230 -12.45 -11.31 -11.34
CA TYR A 230 -13.18 -11.27 -10.07
C TYR A 230 -13.16 -9.87 -9.43
N TYR A 231 -11.98 -9.24 -9.37
CA TYR A 231 -11.84 -7.90 -8.82
C TYR A 231 -12.22 -6.80 -9.84
N GLY A 232 -11.84 -6.95 -11.10
CA GLY A 232 -11.96 -5.93 -12.14
C GLY A 232 -13.41 -5.56 -12.46
N MET A 233 -14.34 -6.51 -12.45
CA MET A 233 -15.78 -6.17 -12.60
C MET A 233 -16.27 -5.24 -11.49
N LYS A 234 -15.72 -5.38 -10.28
CA LYS A 234 -16.17 -4.65 -9.09
C LYS A 234 -15.45 -3.30 -8.93
N LEU A 235 -14.20 -3.18 -9.40
CA LEU A 235 -13.35 -2.03 -9.11
C LEU A 235 -13.17 -1.02 -10.26
N ARG A 236 -13.65 -1.32 -11.48
CA ARG A 236 -13.56 -0.39 -12.63
C ARG A 236 -14.13 1.01 -12.37
N LYS A 237 -15.08 1.14 -11.45
CA LYS A 237 -15.69 2.43 -11.11
C LYS A 237 -14.76 3.30 -10.26
N LEU A 238 -13.84 2.71 -9.51
CA LEU A 238 -13.04 3.39 -8.50
C LEU A 238 -12.07 4.42 -9.09
N ASP A 239 -11.47 4.12 -10.24
CA ASP A 239 -10.52 5.02 -10.88
C ASP A 239 -11.13 6.38 -11.23
N ASN A 240 -12.46 6.48 -11.34
CA ASN A 240 -13.16 7.71 -11.67
C ASN A 240 -13.82 8.41 -10.46
N LEU A 241 -13.80 7.80 -9.27
CA LEU A 241 -14.45 8.38 -8.09
C LEU A 241 -13.63 9.51 -7.43
N PRO A 242 -14.25 10.61 -7.01
CA PRO A 242 -13.57 11.59 -6.15
C PRO A 242 -12.90 10.91 -4.95
N ALA A 243 -11.75 11.43 -4.49
CA ALA A 243 -11.00 10.82 -3.38
C ALA A 243 -11.85 10.64 -2.11
N SER A 244 -12.80 11.55 -1.87
CA SER A 244 -13.77 11.50 -0.77
C SER A 244 -14.77 10.35 -0.88
N GLU A 245 -15.08 9.90 -2.08
CA GLU A 245 -16.02 8.79 -2.35
C GLU A 245 -15.30 7.45 -2.48
N LEU A 246 -14.07 7.49 -3.01
CA LEU A 246 -13.23 6.32 -3.26
C LEU A 246 -13.09 5.42 -2.04
N CYS A 247 -12.79 5.97 -0.86
CA CYS A 247 -12.62 5.19 0.37
C CYS A 247 -13.93 4.49 0.79
N ASN A 248 -15.07 5.17 0.63
CA ASN A 248 -16.38 4.61 0.96
C ASN A 248 -16.79 3.49 0.00
N GLU A 249 -16.60 3.69 -1.31
CA GLU A 249 -16.92 2.68 -2.30
C GLU A 249 -15.98 1.47 -2.20
N LEU A 250 -14.68 1.71 -1.95
CA LEU A 250 -13.71 0.65 -1.67
C LEU A 250 -14.17 -0.21 -0.51
N ARG A 251 -14.56 0.40 0.61
CA ARG A 251 -15.07 -0.34 1.77
C ARG A 251 -16.29 -1.18 1.41
N GLN A 252 -17.31 -0.57 0.79
CA GLN A 252 -18.53 -1.31 0.40
C GLN A 252 -18.22 -2.46 -0.54
N THR A 253 -17.38 -2.20 -1.54
CA THR A 253 -16.95 -3.20 -2.50
C THR A 253 -16.24 -4.33 -1.79
N THR A 254 -15.23 -4.01 -0.97
CA THR A 254 -14.43 -5.00 -0.26
C THR A 254 -15.28 -5.83 0.69
N SER A 255 -16.15 -5.22 1.50
CA SER A 255 -17.09 -5.97 2.35
C SER A 255 -17.95 -6.96 1.55
N ARG A 256 -18.44 -6.58 0.36
CA ARG A 256 -19.18 -7.50 -0.54
C ARG A 256 -18.29 -8.57 -1.21
N MET A 257 -16.99 -8.34 -1.32
CA MET A 257 -16.04 -9.34 -1.81
C MET A 257 -15.73 -10.41 -0.76
N LEU A 258 -15.88 -10.06 0.52
CA LEU A 258 -15.60 -10.94 1.66
C LEU A 258 -16.79 -11.81 2.07
N THR A 259 -18.01 -11.49 1.63
CA THR A 259 -19.21 -12.34 1.84
C THR A 259 -19.36 -13.47 0.81
N ALA A 260 -18.40 -13.63 -0.10
CA ALA A 260 -18.37 -14.63 -1.18
C ALA A 260 -17.51 -15.85 -0.75
N PRO A 261 -17.49 -16.98 -1.52
CA PRO A 261 -16.53 -18.07 -1.30
C PRO A 261 -15.14 -17.52 -1.00
N THR A 262 -14.49 -18.11 0.00
CA THR A 262 -13.26 -17.57 0.58
C THR A 262 -12.19 -17.32 -0.51
N ILE A 263 -11.29 -16.35 -0.30
CA ILE A 263 -10.20 -16.05 -1.25
C ILE A 263 -9.45 -17.32 -1.66
N THR A 264 -9.32 -18.28 -0.74
CA THR A 264 -8.66 -19.58 -0.92
C THR A 264 -9.44 -20.52 -1.83
N GLU A 265 -10.78 -20.56 -1.75
CA GLU A 265 -11.61 -21.33 -2.68
C GLU A 265 -11.53 -20.81 -4.11
N CYS A 266 -11.51 -19.48 -4.27
CA CYS A 266 -11.43 -18.86 -5.58
C CYS A 266 -10.03 -18.95 -6.19
N PHE A 267 -9.00 -18.82 -5.35
CA PHE A 267 -7.61 -18.64 -5.76
C PHE A 267 -6.65 -19.44 -4.85
N PRO A 268 -6.72 -20.78 -4.85
CA PRO A 268 -5.93 -21.61 -3.93
C PRO A 268 -4.42 -21.38 -4.06
N PHE A 269 -3.95 -21.09 -5.27
CA PHE A 269 -2.53 -20.81 -5.55
C PHE A 269 -1.97 -19.60 -4.77
N LEU A 270 -2.81 -18.72 -4.20
CA LEU A 270 -2.34 -17.61 -3.36
C LEU A 270 -1.83 -18.06 -1.98
N GLN A 271 -2.18 -19.28 -1.54
CA GLN A 271 -1.71 -19.88 -0.29
C GLN A 271 -0.29 -20.42 -0.41
N ASP A 272 0.18 -20.68 -1.62
CA ASP A 272 1.56 -21.05 -1.86
C ASP A 272 2.40 -19.79 -1.94
N ALA A 273 3.58 -19.81 -1.29
CA ALA A 273 4.58 -18.79 -1.55
C ALA A 273 4.86 -18.78 -3.05
N HIS A 274 5.12 -17.61 -3.63
CA HIS A 274 5.56 -17.56 -5.02
C HIS A 274 6.94 -18.22 -5.11
N GLU A 275 6.95 -19.53 -5.34
CA GLU A 275 8.15 -20.24 -5.67
C GLU A 275 8.63 -19.66 -6.99
N ARG A 276 9.74 -18.92 -6.92
CA ARG A 276 10.59 -18.73 -8.09
C ARG A 276 11.12 -20.12 -8.46
N ARG A 277 10.28 -20.97 -9.05
CA ARG A 277 10.75 -22.08 -9.88
C ARG A 277 11.73 -21.44 -10.82
N ASP A 278 13.00 -21.86 -10.75
CA ASP A 278 14.13 -21.30 -11.47
C ASP A 278 13.65 -20.69 -12.78
N ASP A 279 13.34 -19.39 -12.75
CA ASP A 279 12.84 -18.72 -13.93
C ASP A 279 14.10 -18.64 -14.78
N ILE A 280 14.23 -19.61 -15.69
CA ILE A 280 15.41 -19.77 -16.52
C ILE A 280 15.76 -18.41 -17.13
N VAL A 281 14.75 -17.60 -17.46
CA VAL A 281 14.92 -16.24 -17.98
C VAL A 281 15.53 -15.31 -16.94
N GLU A 282 15.01 -15.24 -15.71
CA GLU A 282 15.57 -14.42 -14.63
C GLU A 282 17.00 -14.87 -14.26
N THR A 283 17.25 -16.18 -14.18
CA THR A 283 18.57 -16.76 -13.92
C THR A 283 19.55 -16.41 -15.04
N THR A 284 19.12 -16.54 -16.30
CA THR A 284 19.89 -16.10 -17.48
C THR A 284 20.18 -14.60 -17.42
N TRP A 285 19.21 -13.76 -17.05
CA TRP A 285 19.43 -12.32 -16.88
C TRP A 285 20.38 -11.98 -15.74
N ARG A 286 20.30 -12.70 -14.61
CA ARG A 286 21.22 -12.54 -13.48
C ARG A 286 22.65 -12.91 -13.87
N MET A 287 22.81 -14.00 -14.61
CA MET A 287 24.10 -14.42 -15.19
C MET A 287 24.63 -13.39 -16.19
N ALA A 288 23.80 -12.91 -17.12
CA ALA A 288 24.18 -11.90 -18.10
C ALA A 288 24.60 -10.57 -17.44
N ARG A 289 23.90 -10.12 -16.40
CA ARG A 289 24.30 -8.94 -15.61
C ARG A 289 25.63 -9.17 -14.89
N LYS A 290 25.81 -10.35 -14.29
CA LYS A 290 27.07 -10.71 -13.62
C LYS A 290 28.25 -10.72 -14.60
N GLN A 291 28.04 -11.20 -15.82
CA GLN A 291 29.05 -11.14 -16.90
C GLN A 291 29.33 -9.71 -17.37
N ALA A 292 28.30 -8.90 -17.59
CA ALA A 292 28.46 -7.50 -18.01
C ALA A 292 29.11 -6.60 -16.93
N SER A 293 28.99 -6.96 -15.65
CA SER A 293 29.67 -6.28 -14.54
C SER A 293 31.11 -6.73 -14.32
N GLN A 294 31.60 -7.76 -15.02
CA GLN A 294 33.01 -8.13 -14.93
C GLN A 294 33.84 -7.09 -15.71
N PRO A 295 34.87 -6.50 -15.09
CA PRO A 295 35.78 -5.61 -15.82
C PRO A 295 36.41 -6.41 -16.97
N GLU A 296 36.49 -5.82 -18.15
CA GLU A 296 37.20 -6.45 -19.27
C GLU A 296 38.59 -6.85 -18.78
N PRO A 297 39.02 -8.11 -19.03
CA PRO A 297 40.36 -8.53 -18.66
C PRO A 297 41.33 -7.55 -19.32
N ALA A 298 42.11 -6.85 -18.50
CA ALA A 298 43.08 -5.88 -18.96
C ALA A 298 43.87 -6.52 -20.10
N SER A 299 43.66 -6.04 -21.31
CA SER A 299 44.36 -6.53 -22.48
C SER A 299 45.84 -6.39 -22.17
N LEU A 300 46.52 -7.51 -21.99
CA LEU A 300 47.97 -7.59 -21.87
C LEU A 300 48.52 -7.02 -23.18
N ALA A 301 48.82 -5.71 -23.16
CA ALA A 301 49.57 -5.06 -24.20
C ALA A 301 50.97 -5.68 -24.18
N ALA A 302 51.26 -6.44 -25.23
CA ALA A 302 52.60 -6.91 -25.57
C ALA A 302 53.41 -5.78 -26.23
#